data_AF-A0A4P8WKS9-F1
#
_entry.id   AF-A0A4P8WKS9-F1
#
_cell.length_a   1.000
_cell.length_b   1.000
_cell.length_c   1.000
_cell.angle_alpha   90.00
_cell.angle_beta   90.00
_cell.angle_gamma   90.00
#
_symmetry.space_group_name_H-M   'P 1'
#
loop_
_entity.id
_entity.type
_entity.pdbx_description
1 polymer ?
#
loop_
_entity_poly.entity_id
_entity_poly.type
_entity_poly.pdbx_seq_one_letter_code
_entity_poly.pdbx_strand_id
1 'polypeptide(L)'
;MSLDDLNDDVTASYTDIGDELSLSLDRETRNELALLESALEPEETDELVRRAIHMLFQSTVDTGKLDFQLRSAYDVTYDEYLSGMTFEEMTGADQYPSMDDERRYQF
;
A
#
# COMPACT_ATOMS: atom_id res chain seq x y z
N MET A 1 -8.08 -3.22 -13.69
CA MET A 1 -6.65 -3.55 -13.73
C MET A 1 -6.44 -4.71 -12.77
N SER A 2 -5.32 -5.43 -12.84
CA SER A 2 -5.01 -6.61 -12.02
C SER A 2 -3.84 -6.36 -11.06
N LEU A 3 -3.45 -7.39 -10.31
CA LEU A 3 -2.22 -7.39 -9.51
C LEU A 3 -0.96 -7.16 -10.37
N ASP A 4 -0.93 -7.73 -11.58
CA ASP A 4 0.18 -7.52 -12.52
C ASP A 4 0.25 -6.05 -12.96
N ASP A 5 -0.90 -5.45 -13.31
CA ASP A 5 -0.97 -4.02 -13.68
C ASP A 5 -0.47 -3.13 -12.52
N LEU A 6 -0.84 -3.45 -11.27
CA LEU A 6 -0.36 -2.72 -10.09
C LEU A 6 1.16 -2.84 -9.93
N ASN A 7 1.71 -4.04 -10.11
CA ASN A 7 3.16 -4.27 -10.01
C ASN A 7 3.94 -3.50 -11.07
N ASP A 8 3.44 -3.49 -12.31
CA ASP A 8 4.03 -2.72 -13.41
C ASP A 8 4.01 -1.22 -13.10
N ASP A 9 2.88 -0.69 -12.64
CA ASP A 9 2.74 0.74 -12.32
C ASP A 9 3.59 1.16 -11.11
N VAL A 10 3.70 0.31 -10.09
CA VAL A 10 4.59 0.55 -8.93
C VAL A 10 6.05 0.53 -9.38
N THR A 11 6.45 -0.42 -10.22
CA THR A 11 7.83 -0.53 -10.73
C THR A 11 8.20 0.66 -11.61
N ALA A 12 7.29 1.08 -12.49
CA ALA A 12 7.46 2.28 -13.31
C ALA A 12 7.61 3.53 -12.41
N SER A 13 6.70 3.70 -11.45
CA SER A 13 6.75 4.83 -10.51
C SER A 13 8.04 4.86 -9.69
N TYR A 14 8.49 3.71 -9.19
CA TYR A 14 9.75 3.58 -8.45
C TYR A 14 10.95 3.99 -9.31
N THR A 15 10.97 3.55 -10.57
CA THR A 15 12.04 3.90 -11.52
C THR A 15 12.05 5.40 -11.85
N ASP A 16 10.87 5.99 -12.04
CA ASP A 16 10.72 7.41 -12.38
C ASP A 16 11.10 8.33 -11.22
N ILE A 17 10.87 7.92 -9.96
CA ILE A 17 11.26 8.68 -8.77
C ILE A 17 12.80 8.74 -8.64
N GLY A 18 13.49 7.61 -8.88
CA GLY A 18 14.94 7.53 -8.72
C GLY A 18 15.42 7.72 -7.27
N ASP A 19 16.66 8.20 -7.11
CA ASP A 19 17.34 8.30 -5.81
C ASP A 19 17.21 9.68 -5.14
N GLU A 20 16.83 10.72 -5.89
CA GLU A 20 16.77 12.11 -5.42
C GLU A 20 15.41 12.74 -5.71
N LEU A 21 14.83 13.40 -4.71
CA LEU A 21 13.55 14.09 -4.83
C LEU A 21 13.73 15.60 -4.59
N SER A 22 13.56 16.40 -5.65
CA SER A 22 13.54 17.86 -5.55
C SER A 22 12.12 18.37 -5.32
N LEU A 23 11.90 19.12 -4.24
CA LEU A 23 10.58 19.61 -3.84
C LEU A 23 10.51 21.14 -3.86
N SER A 24 9.47 21.68 -4.49
CA SER A 24 9.09 23.09 -4.30
C SER A 24 8.24 23.22 -3.04
N LEU A 25 8.69 24.04 -2.08
CA LEU A 25 7.95 24.27 -0.84
C LEU A 25 7.21 25.60 -0.89
N ASP A 26 5.92 25.57 -0.59
CA ASP A 26 5.15 26.80 -0.39
C ASP A 26 5.47 27.42 0.99
N ARG A 27 4.71 28.45 1.39
CA ARG A 27 4.97 29.16 2.64
C ARG A 27 4.57 28.34 3.87
N GLU A 28 3.45 27.64 3.80
CA GLU A 28 2.91 26.84 4.90
C GLU A 28 3.83 25.68 5.22
N THR A 29 4.18 24.86 4.21
CA THR A 29 5.10 23.74 4.39
C THR A 29 6.47 24.18 4.93
N ARG A 30 7.00 25.32 4.48
CA ARG A 30 8.26 25.85 5.04
C ARG A 30 8.16 26.23 6.52
N ASN A 31 7.04 26.83 6.93
CA ASN A 31 6.85 27.21 8.33
C ASN A 31 6.72 25.97 9.22
N GLU A 32 5.95 24.98 8.79
CA GLU A 32 5.76 23.73 9.53
C GLU A 32 7.05 22.94 9.63
N LEU A 33 7.80 22.82 8.53
CA LEU A 33 9.09 22.15 8.51
C LEU A 33 10.09 22.85 9.43
N ALA A 34 10.16 24.17 9.41
CA ALA A 34 11.02 24.94 10.32
C ALA A 34 10.65 24.73 11.79
N LEU A 35 9.36 24.64 12.11
CA LEU A 35 8.89 24.34 13.46
C LEU A 35 9.32 22.92 13.90
N LEU A 36 9.15 21.93 13.02
CA LEU A 36 9.55 20.55 13.30
C LEU A 36 11.07 20.42 13.45
N GLU A 37 11.84 21.04 12.59
CA GLU A 37 13.31 21.08 12.67
C GLU A 37 13.77 21.69 14.00
N SER A 38 13.15 22.80 14.41
CA SER A 38 13.48 23.47 15.67
C SER A 38 13.08 22.66 16.91
N ALA A 39 12.00 21.88 16.84
CA ALA A 39 11.46 21.16 17.99
C ALA A 39 12.02 19.75 18.16
N LEU A 40 12.35 19.09 17.04
CA LEU A 40 12.80 17.71 16.99
C LEU A 40 14.31 17.59 16.80
N GLU A 41 14.99 18.67 16.41
CA GLU A 41 16.44 18.75 16.23
C GLU A 41 17.01 17.56 15.44
N PRO A 42 16.51 17.27 14.22
CA PRO A 42 17.04 16.19 13.39
C PRO A 42 18.48 16.50 12.95
N GLU A 43 19.21 15.49 12.51
CA GLU A 43 20.55 15.71 11.95
C GLU A 43 20.47 16.46 10.61
N GLU A 44 19.46 16.14 9.78
CA GLU A 44 19.21 16.76 8.49
C GLU A 44 17.70 16.95 8.24
N THR A 45 17.31 18.04 7.58
CA THR A 45 15.90 18.36 7.29
C THR A 45 15.21 17.27 6.44
N ASP A 46 15.95 16.60 5.57
CA ASP A 46 15.42 15.55 4.68
C ASP A 46 14.98 14.28 5.45
N GLU A 47 15.52 14.05 6.65
CA GLU A 47 15.09 13.00 7.56
C GLU A 47 13.62 13.18 7.96
N LEU A 48 13.22 14.42 8.24
CA LEU A 48 11.83 14.74 8.55
C LEU A 48 10.91 14.48 7.36
N VAL A 49 11.37 14.74 6.14
CA VAL A 49 10.60 14.48 4.91
C VAL A 49 10.43 12.97 4.71
N ARG A 50 11.52 12.18 4.84
CA ARG A 50 11.44 10.70 4.79
C ARG A 50 10.48 10.17 5.84
N ARG A 51 10.59 10.65 7.08
CA ARG A 51 9.69 10.26 8.18
C ARG A 51 8.24 10.62 7.89
N ALA A 52 7.98 11.80 7.33
CA ALA A 52 6.63 12.22 6.94
C ALA A 52 6.02 11.28 5.89
N ILE A 53 6.80 10.85 4.89
CA ILE A 53 6.36 9.87 3.88
C ILE A 53 6.01 8.54 4.56
N HIS A 54 6.86 8.03 5.46
CA HIS A 54 6.57 6.79 6.19
C HIS A 54 5.32 6.90 7.07
N MET A 55 5.13 8.02 7.77
CA MET A 55 3.92 8.26 8.57
C MET A 55 2.66 8.37 7.69
N LEU A 56 2.76 9.02 6.52
CA LEU A 56 1.66 9.08 5.57
C LEU A 56 1.30 7.69 5.03
N PHE A 57 2.29 6.91 4.62
CA PHE A 57 2.07 5.54 4.14
C PHE A 57 1.41 4.69 5.23
N GLN A 58 2.01 4.67 6.43
CA GLN A 58 1.49 3.91 7.56
C GLN A 58 0.04 4.29 7.89
N SER A 59 -0.25 5.59 8.02
CA SER A 59 -1.62 6.04 8.30
C SER A 59 -2.61 5.67 7.18
N THR A 60 -2.16 5.64 5.93
CA THR A 60 -3.01 5.27 4.78
C THR A 60 -3.31 3.76 4.76
N VAL A 61 -2.35 2.93 5.18
CA VAL A 61 -2.53 1.48 5.40
C VAL A 61 -3.45 1.24 6.60
N ASP A 62 -3.12 1.80 7.77
CA ASP A 62 -3.82 1.57 9.04
C ASP A 62 -5.29 2.00 8.99
N THR A 63 -5.61 3.03 8.20
CA THR A 63 -6.99 3.51 8.02
C THR A 63 -7.77 2.75 6.95
N GLY A 64 -7.15 1.78 6.27
CA GLY A 64 -7.75 1.04 5.15
C GLY A 64 -7.95 1.89 3.89
N LYS A 65 -7.47 3.14 3.87
CA LYS A 65 -7.62 4.04 2.73
C LYS A 65 -6.85 3.53 1.52
N LEU A 66 -5.65 2.97 1.72
CA LEU A 66 -4.88 2.38 0.64
C LEU A 66 -5.67 1.26 -0.04
N ASP A 67 -6.21 0.38 0.79
CA ASP A 67 -6.98 -0.79 0.38
C ASP A 67 -8.26 -0.42 -0.39
N PHE A 68 -8.90 0.69 -0.03
CA PHE A 68 -10.05 1.22 -0.77
C PHE A 68 -9.63 1.71 -2.17
N GLN A 69 -8.51 2.43 -2.28
CA GLN A 69 -8.02 2.92 -3.57
C GLN A 69 -7.57 1.77 -4.48
N LEU A 70 -6.83 0.81 -3.94
CA LEU A 70 -6.35 -0.36 -4.68
C LEU A 70 -7.50 -1.19 -5.24
N ARG A 71 -8.54 -1.47 -4.43
CA ARG A 71 -9.73 -2.19 -4.92
C ARG A 71 -10.44 -1.41 -6.03
N SER A 72 -10.54 -0.09 -5.91
CA SER A 72 -11.24 0.72 -6.90
C SER A 72 -10.50 0.81 -8.24
N ALA A 73 -9.16 0.77 -8.25
CA ALA A 73 -8.36 0.97 -9.45
C ALA A 73 -7.88 -0.37 -10.06
N TYR A 74 -7.46 -1.31 -9.22
CA TYR A 74 -6.76 -2.54 -9.58
C TYR A 74 -7.47 -3.82 -9.14
N ASP A 75 -8.67 -3.71 -8.53
CA ASP A 75 -9.44 -4.87 -8.04
C ASP A 75 -8.64 -5.81 -7.10
N VAL A 76 -7.64 -5.26 -6.41
CA VAL A 76 -6.77 -5.99 -5.47
C VAL A 76 -6.66 -5.26 -4.13
N THR A 77 -6.14 -5.94 -3.13
CA THR A 77 -5.81 -5.40 -1.81
C THR A 77 -4.31 -5.19 -1.63
N TYR A 78 -3.96 -4.43 -0.60
CA TYR A 78 -2.56 -4.29 -0.18
C TYR A 78 -1.97 -5.63 0.28
N ASP A 79 -2.77 -6.50 0.89
CA ASP A 79 -2.31 -7.83 1.32
C ASP A 79 -1.98 -8.73 0.11
N GLU A 80 -2.77 -8.67 -0.97
CA GLU A 80 -2.49 -9.40 -2.22
C GLU A 80 -1.23 -8.88 -2.92
N TYR A 81 -1.00 -7.57 -2.86
CA TYR A 81 0.25 -6.97 -3.31
C TYR A 81 1.45 -7.48 -2.48
N LEU A 82 1.32 -7.57 -1.15
CA LEU A 82 2.37 -8.08 -0.28
C LEU A 82 2.64 -9.58 -0.45
N SER A 83 1.61 -10.39 -0.68
CA SER A 83 1.75 -11.83 -0.92
C SER A 83 2.28 -12.15 -2.33
N GLY A 84 2.14 -11.21 -3.26
CA GLY A 84 2.46 -11.41 -4.68
C GLY A 84 1.48 -12.35 -5.39
N MET A 85 0.30 -12.60 -4.80
CA MET A 85 -0.74 -13.44 -5.37
C MET A 85 -2.13 -13.05 -4.85
N THR A 86 -3.15 -13.20 -5.69
CA THR A 86 -4.54 -12.86 -5.34
C THR A 86 -5.14 -13.86 -4.35
N PHE A 87 -6.20 -13.47 -3.64
CA PHE A 87 -6.94 -14.35 -2.74
C PHE A 87 -7.53 -15.56 -3.47
N GLU A 88 -7.98 -15.39 -4.72
CA GLU A 88 -8.50 -16.48 -5.55
C GLU A 88 -7.41 -17.54 -5.83
N GLU A 89 -6.18 -17.09 -6.09
CA GLU A 89 -5.03 -17.97 -6.30
C GLU A 89 -4.57 -18.64 -4.99
N MET A 90 -4.61 -17.92 -3.86
CA MET A 90 -4.25 -18.47 -2.54
C MET A 90 -5.24 -19.52 -2.05
N THR A 91 -6.54 -19.30 -2.29
CA THR A 91 -7.60 -20.20 -1.85
C THR A 91 -7.81 -21.38 -2.79
N GLY A 92 -7.18 -21.35 -3.97
CA GLY A 92 -7.30 -22.38 -4.99
C GLY A 92 -8.73 -22.44 -5.50
N ALA A 93 -9.06 -21.61 -6.49
CA ALA A 93 -10.30 -21.68 -7.24
C ALA A 93 -10.74 -23.16 -7.43
N ASP A 94 -11.91 -23.50 -6.88
CA ASP A 94 -12.53 -24.83 -6.92
C ASP A 94 -11.98 -25.98 -6.04
N GLN A 95 -11.74 -25.74 -4.75
CA GLN A 95 -11.85 -26.81 -3.73
C GLN A 95 -13.09 -26.65 -2.86
N TYR A 96 -14.26 -26.47 -3.46
CA TYR A 96 -15.48 -26.94 -2.78
C TYR A 96 -15.41 -28.47 -2.76
N PRO A 97 -15.34 -29.14 -1.59
CA PRO A 97 -15.58 -30.57 -1.54
C PRO A 97 -16.98 -30.77 -2.13
N SER A 98 -17.08 -31.51 -3.24
CA SER A 98 -18.35 -32.06 -3.70
C SER A 98 -18.94 -32.80 -2.51
N MET A 99 -19.95 -32.20 -1.86
CA MET A 99 -20.67 -32.85 -0.79
C MET A 99 -21.37 -34.04 -1.44
N ASP A 100 -20.78 -35.23 -1.29
CA ASP A 100 -21.45 -36.49 -1.60
C ASP A 100 -22.77 -36.50 -0.81
N ASP A 101 -23.88 -36.30 -1.51
CA ASP A 101 -25.25 -36.27 -0.97
C ASP A 101 -25.64 -37.62 -0.31
N GLU A 102 -24.81 -38.65 -0.43
CA GLU A 102 -25.05 -40.01 0.05
C GLU A 102 -24.97 -40.20 1.57
N ARG A 103 -24.41 -39.23 2.32
CA ARG A 103 -24.24 -39.37 3.79
C ARG A 103 -25.24 -38.57 4.64
N ARG A 104 -26.28 -37.99 4.03
CA ARG A 104 -27.24 -37.13 4.75
C ARG A 104 -28.31 -37.89 5.55
N TYR A 105 -28.48 -39.19 5.32
CA TYR A 105 -29.39 -40.05 6.09
C TYR A 105 -28.75 -41.40 6.41
N GLN A 106 -28.21 -41.52 7.62
CA GLN A 106 -28.16 -42.81 8.33
C GLN A 106 -28.96 -42.65 9.62
N PHE A 107 -29.97 -43.51 9.76
CA PHE A 107 -30.88 -43.63 10.90
C PHE A 107 -30.21 -44.36 12.07
#